data_AF-A0A183EHR0-F1
#
_entry.id   AF-A0A183EHR0-F1
#
_cell.length_a   1.000
_cell.length_b   1.000
_cell.length_c   1.000
_cell.angle_alpha   90.00
_cell.angle_beta   90.00
_cell.angle_gamma   90.00
#
_symmetry.space_group_name_H-M   'P 1'
#
loop_
_entity.id
_entity.type
_entity.pdbx_description
1 polymer ?
#
loop_
_entity_poly.entity_id
_entity_poly.type
_entity_poly.pdbx_seq_one_letter_code
_entity_poly.pdbx_strand_id
1 'polypeptide(L)'
;LEITCKPFFAVFYKPEWTIDGWNIFDTIREFNRMHVPNETWRITRINDRYDFADTYPAMLAVPATAIVEGEDFLQKVGEFRSKQRIPVLSWLHPITQASITRSSQPMVGVTSRKSAEDERYCSAS
;
A
#
# COMPACT_ATOMS: atom_id res chain seq x y z
N LEU A 1 27.69 -28.45 15.66
CA LEU A 1 28.19 -27.23 14.99
C LEU A 1 27.13 -26.16 15.16
N GLU A 2 27.20 -25.39 16.24
CA GLU A 2 26.33 -24.22 16.42
C GLU A 2 26.80 -23.14 15.46
N ILE A 3 26.02 -22.89 14.41
CA ILE A 3 26.20 -21.72 13.55
C ILE A 3 25.73 -20.53 14.38
N THR A 4 26.65 -19.89 15.11
CA THR A 4 26.38 -18.60 15.76
C THR A 4 26.22 -17.58 14.63
N CYS A 5 24.97 -17.22 14.31
CA CYS A 5 24.69 -16.13 13.39
C CYS A 5 25.35 -14.86 13.93
N LYS A 6 26.41 -14.40 13.26
CA LYS A 6 27.03 -13.13 13.60
C LYS A 6 26.02 -12.01 13.31
N PRO A 7 25.80 -11.09 14.26
CA PRO A 7 24.86 -9.99 14.07
C PRO A 7 25.31 -9.06 12.93
N PHE A 8 24.33 -8.46 12.23
CA PHE A 8 24.60 -7.52 11.14
C PHE A 8 25.39 -6.30 11.64
N PHE A 9 26.36 -5.81 10.83
CA PHE A 9 27.17 -4.63 11.16
C PHE A 9 26.32 -3.39 11.48
N ALA A 10 25.17 -3.23 10.82
CA ALA A 10 24.23 -2.13 11.04
C ALA A 10 23.76 -1.98 12.49
N VAL A 11 23.76 -3.07 13.29
CA VAL A 11 23.35 -3.05 14.70
C VAL A 11 24.44 -2.44 15.60
N PHE A 12 25.71 -2.50 15.19
CA PHE A 12 26.85 -1.98 15.94
C PHE A 12 27.33 -0.63 15.45
N TYR A 13 27.03 -0.29 14.21
CA TYR A 13 27.42 0.97 13.62
C TYR A 13 26.66 2.12 14.29
N LYS A 14 27.36 2.89 15.13
CA LYS A 14 26.83 4.03 15.88
C LYS A 14 27.59 5.33 15.54
N PRO A 15 27.57 5.78 14.28
CA PRO A 15 28.09 7.10 13.92
C PRO A 15 27.22 8.20 14.53
N GLU A 16 27.79 9.38 14.69
CA GLU A 16 27.04 10.60 15.01
C GLU A 16 26.76 11.35 13.70
N TRP A 17 25.48 11.56 13.41
CA TRP A 17 25.03 12.35 12.27
C TRP A 17 24.26 13.57 12.77
N THR A 18 24.32 14.67 12.03
CA THR A 18 23.54 15.88 12.31
C THR A 18 22.06 15.71 11.99
N ILE A 19 21.71 14.77 11.10
CA ILE A 19 20.36 14.52 10.62
C ILE A 19 19.98 13.08 10.95
N ASP A 20 18.82 12.88 11.56
CA ASP A 20 18.23 11.56 11.75
C ASP A 20 17.52 11.10 10.47
N GLY A 21 18.16 10.17 9.76
CA GLY A 21 17.65 9.62 8.50
C GLY A 21 16.31 8.90 8.61
N TRP A 22 15.96 8.38 9.80
CA TRP A 22 14.71 7.66 10.02
C TRP A 22 13.47 8.57 9.99
N ASN A 23 13.65 9.86 10.27
CA ASN A 23 12.59 10.85 10.35
C ASN A 23 12.43 11.68 9.05
N ILE A 24 13.15 11.34 7.98
CA ILE A 24 13.06 12.05 6.70
C ILE A 24 11.72 11.79 6.01
N PHE A 25 11.23 10.55 6.06
CA PHE A 25 10.01 10.14 5.36
C PHE A 25 8.84 10.05 6.33
N ASP A 26 7.80 10.86 6.07
CA ASP A 26 6.51 10.76 6.72
C ASP A 26 5.44 10.48 5.66
N THR A 27 4.70 9.39 5.85
CA THR A 27 3.71 8.90 4.87
C THR A 27 2.53 9.87 4.70
N ILE A 28 2.04 10.46 5.80
CA ILE A 28 0.92 11.40 5.77
C ILE A 28 1.37 12.70 5.09
N ARG A 29 2.57 13.18 5.40
CA ARG A 29 3.16 14.36 4.76
C ARG A 29 3.32 14.14 3.25
N GLU A 30 3.75 12.96 2.82
CA GLU A 30 3.91 12.66 1.39
C GLU A 30 2.56 12.57 0.67
N PHE A 31 1.53 11.98 1.26
CA PHE A 31 0.19 12.02 0.69
C PHE A 31 -0.38 13.44 0.65
N ASN A 32 -0.20 14.23 1.71
CA ASN A 32 -0.63 15.63 1.74
C ASN A 32 0.09 16.47 0.67
N ARG A 33 1.38 16.22 0.39
CA ARG A 33 2.13 16.86 -0.70
C ARG A 33 1.47 16.63 -2.08
N MET A 34 0.80 15.49 -2.25
CA MET A 34 0.04 15.15 -3.45
C MET A 34 -1.44 15.55 -3.39
N HIS A 35 -1.85 16.31 -2.37
CA HIS A 35 -3.25 16.68 -2.09
C HIS A 35 -4.15 15.46 -1.85
N VAL A 36 -3.65 14.45 -1.15
CA VAL A 36 -4.41 13.27 -0.71
C VAL A 36 -4.51 13.30 0.83
N PRO A 37 -5.69 13.13 1.43
CA PRO A 37 -6.96 12.73 0.83
C PRO A 37 -7.68 13.85 0.05
N ASN A 38 -8.44 13.47 -0.97
CA ASN A 38 -9.29 14.34 -1.80
C ASN A 38 -10.52 13.57 -2.31
N GLU A 39 -11.35 14.18 -3.15
CA GLU A 39 -12.61 13.58 -3.64
C GLU A 39 -12.45 12.19 -4.27
N THR A 40 -11.30 11.89 -4.88
CA THR A 40 -11.04 10.63 -5.59
C THR A 40 -10.20 9.64 -4.79
N TRP A 41 -9.36 10.10 -3.85
CA TRP A 41 -8.44 9.27 -3.07
C TRP A 41 -8.58 9.48 -1.56
N ARG A 42 -8.56 8.38 -0.80
CA ARG A 42 -8.64 8.37 0.66
C ARG A 42 -7.54 7.52 1.26
N ILE A 43 -7.10 7.88 2.46
CA ILE A 43 -6.13 7.10 3.24
C ILE A 43 -6.93 6.12 4.11
N THR A 44 -6.65 4.83 4.00
CA THR A 44 -7.24 3.77 4.83
C THR A 44 -6.25 3.28 5.89
N ARG A 45 -6.80 2.78 7.00
CA ARG A 45 -6.08 2.13 8.10
C ARG A 45 -6.30 0.61 8.13
N ILE A 46 -6.88 0.02 7.08
CA ILE A 46 -7.11 -1.44 7.00
C ILE A 46 -5.83 -2.26 7.22
N ASN A 47 -4.65 -1.70 6.91
CA ASN A 47 -3.36 -2.37 7.04
C ASN A 47 -2.51 -1.86 8.22
N ASP A 48 -3.07 -1.14 9.20
CA ASP A 48 -2.31 -0.55 10.32
C ASP A 48 -1.47 -1.58 11.08
N ARG A 49 -2.02 -2.80 11.23
CA ARG A 49 -1.39 -3.93 11.92
C ARG A 49 -0.72 -4.92 10.99
N TYR A 50 -0.67 -4.62 9.69
CA TYR A 50 -0.14 -5.52 8.66
C TYR A 50 -0.94 -6.83 8.48
N ASP A 51 -2.14 -6.94 9.07
CA ASP A 51 -3.01 -8.13 8.99
C ASP A 51 -3.64 -8.29 7.60
N PHE A 52 -3.85 -7.20 6.86
CA PHE A 52 -4.44 -7.23 5.52
C PHE A 52 -3.43 -7.62 4.45
N ALA A 53 -2.25 -6.98 4.45
CA ALA A 53 -1.16 -7.26 3.52
C ALA A 53 0.19 -6.98 4.22
N ASP A 54 0.80 -8.04 4.72
CA ASP A 54 2.04 -8.03 5.53
C ASP A 54 3.25 -7.35 4.86
N THR A 55 3.26 -7.32 3.52
CA THR A 55 4.33 -6.76 2.69
C THR A 55 4.04 -5.35 2.17
N TYR A 56 2.93 -4.75 2.60
CA TYR A 56 2.54 -3.37 2.30
C TYR A 56 2.78 -2.44 3.49
N PRO A 57 2.87 -1.12 3.28
CA PRO A 57 2.97 -0.16 4.37
C PRO A 57 1.67 -0.14 5.21
N ALA A 58 1.77 0.36 6.43
CA ALA A 58 0.64 0.42 7.37
C ALA A 58 -0.52 1.30 6.87
N MET A 59 -0.19 2.39 6.17
CA MET A 59 -1.16 3.32 5.60
C MET A 59 -1.19 3.18 4.09
N LEU A 60 -2.38 3.06 3.53
CA LEU A 60 -2.59 2.90 2.09
C LEU A 60 -3.52 4.01 1.59
N ALA A 61 -3.24 4.53 0.40
CA ALA A 61 -4.16 5.41 -0.32
C ALA A 61 -4.92 4.61 -1.38
N VAL A 62 -6.24 4.59 -1.26
CA VAL A 62 -7.19 3.81 -2.06
C VAL A 62 -8.24 4.74 -2.69
N PRO A 63 -8.96 4.32 -3.75
CA PRO A 63 -10.07 5.10 -4.29
C PRO A 63 -11.10 5.43 -3.21
N ALA A 64 -11.65 6.64 -3.22
CA ALA A 64 -12.67 7.07 -2.27
C ALA A 64 -13.91 6.17 -2.30
N THR A 65 -14.25 5.63 -3.46
CA THR A 65 -15.33 4.66 -3.64
C THR A 65 -15.08 3.38 -2.85
N ALA A 66 -13.85 2.90 -2.73
CA ALA A 66 -13.53 1.70 -1.96
C ALA A 66 -13.79 1.89 -0.46
N ILE A 67 -13.61 3.12 0.07
CA ILE A 67 -14.01 3.45 1.44
C ILE A 67 -15.52 3.44 1.61
N VAL A 68 -16.27 3.89 0.60
CA VAL A 68 -17.74 3.89 0.62
C VAL A 68 -18.29 2.46 0.58
N GLU A 69 -17.67 1.56 -0.18
CA GLU A 69 -18.05 0.13 -0.20
C GLU A 69 -17.69 -0.60 1.11
N GLY A 70 -16.67 -0.13 1.83
CA GLY A 70 -16.27 -0.63 3.16
C GLY A 70 -15.13 -1.66 3.15
N GLU A 71 -14.75 -2.13 4.34
CA GLU A 71 -13.61 -3.03 4.53
C GLU A 71 -13.83 -4.42 3.90
N ASP A 72 -15.06 -4.96 3.95
CA ASP A 72 -15.40 -6.24 3.31
C ASP A 72 -15.14 -6.21 1.80
N PHE A 73 -15.38 -5.07 1.15
CA PHE A 73 -15.07 -4.88 -0.27
C PHE A 73 -13.56 -4.93 -0.51
N LEU A 74 -12.77 -4.21 0.29
CA LEU A 74 -11.31 -4.25 0.23
C LEU A 74 -10.76 -5.66 0.48
N GLN A 75 -11.37 -6.42 1.40
CA GLN A 75 -11.01 -7.80 1.69
C GLN A 75 -11.18 -8.70 0.47
N LYS A 76 -12.31 -8.61 -0.23
CA LYS A 76 -12.55 -9.37 -1.47
C LYS A 76 -11.62 -8.99 -2.62
N VAL A 77 -11.26 -7.71 -2.74
CA VAL A 77 -10.23 -7.26 -3.71
C VAL A 77 -8.87 -7.87 -3.34
N GLY A 78 -8.52 -7.84 -2.05
CA GLY A 78 -7.32 -8.46 -1.50
C GLY A 78 -7.25 -9.96 -1.81
N GLU A 79 -8.34 -10.70 -1.60
CA GLU A 79 -8.47 -12.13 -1.90
C GLU A 79 -8.31 -12.47 -3.37
N PHE A 80 -8.36 -11.50 -4.28
CA PHE A 80 -8.10 -11.72 -5.71
C PHE A 80 -6.68 -11.30 -6.12
N ARG A 81 -5.92 -10.66 -5.24
CA ARG A 81 -4.56 -10.18 -5.51
C ARG A 81 -3.54 -11.02 -4.77
N SER A 82 -2.48 -11.42 -5.47
CA SER A 82 -1.42 -12.22 -4.84
C SER A 82 -0.85 -11.52 -3.60
N LYS A 83 -0.87 -12.21 -2.45
CA LYS A 83 -0.48 -11.67 -1.13
C LYS A 83 -1.28 -10.42 -0.71
N GLN A 84 -2.53 -10.29 -1.19
CA GLN A 84 -3.42 -9.17 -0.87
C GLN A 84 -2.84 -7.78 -1.22
N ARG A 85 -1.91 -7.72 -2.18
CA ARG A 85 -1.30 -6.47 -2.63
C ARG A 85 -2.20 -5.77 -3.66
N ILE A 86 -3.29 -5.21 -3.17
CA ILE A 86 -4.28 -4.47 -3.96
C ILE A 86 -3.65 -3.25 -4.66
N PRO A 87 -4.28 -2.71 -5.72
CA PRO A 87 -3.83 -1.46 -6.32
C PRO A 87 -3.93 -0.31 -5.31
N VAL A 88 -2.80 0.32 -5.03
CA VAL A 88 -2.71 1.47 -4.12
C VAL A 88 -1.97 2.62 -4.81
N LEU A 89 -2.32 3.85 -4.45
CA LEU A 89 -1.72 5.05 -5.02
C LEU A 89 -0.23 5.10 -4.71
N SER A 90 0.57 5.34 -5.75
CA SER A 90 2.00 5.67 -5.62
C SER A 90 2.26 7.13 -5.96
N TRP A 91 1.52 7.68 -6.92
CA TRP A 91 1.65 9.07 -7.34
C TRP A 91 0.36 9.59 -7.96
N LEU A 92 0.11 10.90 -7.81
CA LEU A 92 -1.05 11.59 -8.39
C LEU A 92 -0.61 12.89 -9.07
N HIS A 93 -1.04 13.08 -10.33
CA HIS A 93 -0.74 14.30 -11.07
C HIS A 93 -1.54 15.48 -10.50
N PRO A 94 -0.89 16.61 -10.12
CA PRO A 94 -1.55 17.70 -9.40
C PRO A 94 -2.70 18.36 -10.18
N ILE A 95 -2.59 18.43 -11.51
CA ILE A 95 -3.60 19.08 -12.37
C ILE A 95 -4.59 18.07 -12.97
N THR A 96 -4.11 17.10 -13.76
CA THR A 96 -4.99 16.16 -14.49
C THR A 96 -5.61 15.07 -13.62
N GLN A 97 -5.15 14.91 -12.37
CA GLN A 97 -5.55 13.82 -11.47
C GLN A 97 -5.25 12.41 -12.02
N ALA A 98 -4.38 12.29 -13.03
CA ALA A 98 -3.89 10.99 -13.48
C ALA A 98 -3.10 10.30 -12.36
N SER A 99 -3.43 9.04 -12.07
CA SER A 99 -2.83 8.26 -11.00
C SER A 99 -1.79 7.28 -11.54
N ILE A 100 -0.78 6.99 -10.72
CA ILE A 100 0.05 5.80 -10.87
C ILE A 100 -0.24 4.92 -9.66
N THR A 101 -0.80 3.74 -9.91
CA THR A 101 -1.07 2.73 -8.89
C THR A 101 -0.12 1.55 -9.04
N ARG A 102 0.13 0.86 -7.92
CA ARG A 102 0.94 -0.36 -7.89
C ARG A 102 0.18 -1.49 -7.22
N SER A 103 0.36 -2.71 -7.71
CA SER A 103 -0.30 -3.92 -7.21
C SER A 103 0.51 -5.18 -7.53
N SER A 104 0.10 -6.32 -6.99
CA SER A 104 0.51 -7.63 -7.49
C SER A 104 -0.37 -8.10 -8.64
N GLN A 105 0.06 -9.19 -9.29
CA GLN A 105 -0.75 -9.93 -10.27
C GLN A 105 -2.10 -10.38 -9.66
N PRO A 106 -3.18 -10.41 -10.47
CA PRO A 106 -4.46 -11.00 -10.08
C PRO A 106 -4.39 -12.53 -10.06
N MET A 107 -5.21 -13.17 -9.23
CA MET A 107 -5.28 -14.61 -9.04
C MET A 107 -6.28 -15.26 -10.01
N VAL A 108 -6.13 -14.95 -11.30
CA VAL A 108 -6.96 -15.49 -12.40
C VAL A 108 -6.82 -17.01 -12.54
N GLY A 109 -5.60 -17.53 -12.30
CA GLY A 109 -5.27 -18.95 -12.45
C GLY A 109 -5.53 -19.49 -13.86
N VAL A 110 -5.49 -20.82 -13.99
CA VAL A 110 -5.72 -21.53 -15.26
C VAL A 110 -7.19 -21.52 -15.67
N THR A 111 -8.10 -21.30 -14.71
CA THR A 111 -9.56 -21.30 -14.91
C THR A 111 -10.12 -19.92 -15.26
N SER A 112 -9.27 -18.91 -15.50
CA SER A 112 -9.67 -17.55 -15.86
C SER A 112 -10.70 -16.94 -14.90
N ARG A 113 -10.49 -17.11 -13.59
CA ARG A 113 -11.33 -16.50 -12.55
C ARG A 113 -11.36 -14.98 -12.71
N LYS A 114 -12.50 -14.40 -12.36
CA LYS A 114 -12.73 -12.95 -12.31
C LYS A 114 -13.20 -12.55 -10.92
N SER A 115 -13.01 -11.28 -10.59
CA SER A 115 -13.53 -10.67 -9.37
C SER A 115 -14.23 -9.37 -9.75
N ALA A 116 -15.54 -9.33 -9.54
CA ALA A 116 -16.33 -8.12 -9.82
C ALA A 116 -15.88 -6.96 -8.93
N GLU A 117 -15.48 -7.26 -7.70
CA GLU A 117 -14.92 -6.30 -6.77
C GLU A 117 -13.58 -5.74 -7.27
N ASP A 118 -12.65 -6.57 -7.76
CA ASP A 118 -11.37 -6.10 -8.32
C ASP A 118 -11.55 -5.30 -9.61
N GLU A 119 -12.45 -5.75 -10.51
CA GLU A 119 -12.79 -5.02 -11.73
C GLU A 119 -13.36 -3.62 -11.40
N ARG A 120 -14.29 -3.55 -10.43
CA ARG A 120 -14.87 -2.29 -9.95
C ARG A 120 -13.83 -1.41 -9.26
N TYR A 121 -12.95 -1.99 -8.46
CA TYR A 121 -11.86 -1.29 -7.78
C TYR A 121 -10.90 -0.65 -8.80
N CYS A 122 -10.48 -1.41 -9.82
CA CYS A 122 -9.59 -0.93 -10.87
C CYS A 122 -10.25 0.18 -11.72
N SER A 123 -11.56 0.09 -11.94
CA SER A 123 -12.31 1.11 -12.70
C SER A 123 -12.42 2.43 -11.95
N ALA A 124 -12.23 2.43 -10.62
CA ALA A 124 -12.25 3.62 -9.79
C ALA A 124 -10.84 4.17 -9.45
N SER A 125 -9.79 3.45 -9.86
CA SER A 125 -8.39 3.74 -9.56
C SER A 125 -7.70 4.60 -10.62
#